data_AF-A0A6A2XPD4-F1
#
_entry.id   AF-A0A6A2XPD4-F1
#
_cell.length_a   1.000
_cell.length_b   1.000
_cell.length_c   1.000
_cell.angle_alpha   90.00
_cell.angle_beta   90.00
_cell.angle_gamma   90.00
#
_symmetry.space_group_name_H-M   'P 1'
#
loop_
_entity.id
_entity.type
_entity.pdbx_description
1 polymer ?
#
loop_
_entity_poly.entity_id
_entity_poly.type
_entity_poly.pdbx_seq_one_letter_code
_entity_poly.pdbx_strand_id
1 'polypeptide(L)'
;MWIRTYSTVWMIGGFALIVYMGHLYITAMVVVIQIFMARELFNLLRKAHEDRHLPGFRLLNLHFFFTAMLFVYGRLLNQPLVNSVTPDKYLYQFASSLIKHQMAICYFLYIAGFMWFILTLKKNMYKYQFRQYAWTHMILIVVFTQSSFTVANIFEGIFWFLLPASLIVINDIFCLYCWVLLWKNTINQIISKENMGGIYWSFSYNYDLCICACKYLGSFPVANLSKEGFINWLASM
;
A
#
# COMPACT_ATOMS: atom_id res chain seq x y z
N MET A 1 12.95 4.47 27.60
CA MET A 1 11.92 3.39 27.49
C MET A 1 10.54 3.94 27.14
N TRP A 2 10.07 5.00 27.79
CA TRP A 2 8.76 5.63 27.55
C TRP A 2 8.44 5.96 26.09
N ILE A 3 9.38 6.51 25.32
CA ILE A 3 9.17 6.81 23.87
C ILE A 3 8.73 5.58 23.06
N ARG A 4 9.28 4.40 23.35
CA ARG A 4 8.97 3.16 22.61
C ARG A 4 7.57 2.64 22.94
N THR A 5 7.15 2.78 24.19
CA THR A 5 5.82 2.37 24.64
C THR A 5 4.75 3.33 24.13
N TYR A 6 5.03 4.64 24.10
CA TYR A 6 4.11 5.62 23.51
C TYR A 6 3.93 5.41 22.00
N SER A 7 5.01 5.09 21.26
CA SER A 7 4.90 4.86 19.82
C SER A 7 4.08 3.61 19.48
N THR A 8 4.21 2.52 20.26
CA THR A 8 3.42 1.30 20.03
C THR A 8 1.95 1.50 20.34
N VAL A 9 1.63 2.16 21.46
CA VAL A 9 0.24 2.52 21.81
C VAL A 9 -0.37 3.43 20.76
N TRP A 10 0.39 4.42 20.26
CA TRP A 10 -0.06 5.31 19.19
C TRP A 10 -0.33 4.57 17.88
N MET A 11 0.53 3.61 17.50
CA MET A 11 0.36 2.85 16.26
C MET A 11 -0.88 1.94 16.31
N ILE A 12 -1.10 1.26 17.44
CA ILE A 12 -2.26 0.38 17.63
C ILE A 12 -3.55 1.21 17.75
N GLY A 13 -3.54 2.27 18.56
CA GLY A 13 -4.69 3.15 18.74
C GLY A 13 -5.06 3.89 17.46
N GLY A 14 -4.06 4.38 16.71
CA GLY A 14 -4.27 5.03 15.42
C GLY A 14 -4.88 4.09 14.39
N PHE A 15 -4.38 2.85 14.30
CA PHE A 15 -4.96 1.85 13.40
C PHE A 15 -6.42 1.52 13.77
N ALA A 16 -6.71 1.29 15.05
CA ALA A 16 -8.06 1.00 15.52
C ALA A 16 -9.04 2.15 15.25
N LEU A 17 -8.60 3.41 15.46
CA LEU A 17 -9.40 4.60 15.19
C LEU A 17 -9.72 4.74 13.70
N ILE A 18 -8.73 4.53 12.82
CA ILE A 18 -8.93 4.61 11.37
C ILE A 18 -9.90 3.54 10.88
N VAL A 19 -9.82 2.32 11.42
CA VAL A 19 -10.77 1.24 11.10
C VAL A 19 -12.18 1.59 11.56
N TYR A 20 -12.33 2.25 12.71
CA TYR A 20 -13.65 2.67 13.24
C TYR A 20 -14.31 3.76 12.38
N MET A 21 -13.54 4.68 11.77
CA MET A 21 -14.08 5.75 10.94
C MET A 21 -14.60 5.30 9.56
N GLY A 22 -14.40 4.03 9.17
CA GLY A 22 -15.02 3.41 8.00
C GLY A 22 -14.15 3.41 6.72
N HIS A 23 -14.76 2.96 5.62
CA HIS A 23 -14.04 2.58 4.38
C HIS A 23 -13.16 3.70 3.78
N LEU A 24 -13.65 4.94 3.72
CA LEU A 24 -12.90 6.06 3.12
C LEU A 24 -11.57 6.34 3.83
N TYR A 25 -11.57 6.30 5.17
CA TYR A 25 -10.36 6.54 5.96
C TYR A 25 -9.35 5.40 5.84
N ILE A 26 -9.83 4.15 5.76
CA ILE A 26 -8.97 2.98 5.54
C ILE A 26 -8.31 3.07 4.16
N THR A 27 -9.07 3.42 3.11
CA THR A 27 -8.51 3.63 1.76
C THR A 27 -7.47 4.75 1.77
N ALA A 28 -7.75 5.90 2.40
CA ALA A 28 -6.81 7.02 2.51
C ALA A 28 -5.52 6.62 3.25
N MET A 29 -5.63 5.83 4.31
CA MET A 29 -4.46 5.32 5.05
C MET A 29 -3.58 4.44 4.16
N VAL A 30 -4.17 3.50 3.40
CA VAL A 30 -3.44 2.64 2.47
C VAL A 30 -2.69 3.47 1.42
N VAL A 31 -3.29 4.55 0.91
CA VAL A 31 -2.63 5.50 0.01
C VAL A 31 -1.41 6.14 0.65
N VAL A 32 -1.54 6.61 1.88
CA VAL A 32 -0.45 7.27 2.60
C VAL A 32 0.72 6.30 2.81
N ILE A 33 0.44 5.08 3.29
CA ILE A 33 1.45 4.04 3.47
C ILE A 33 2.15 3.75 2.14
N GLN A 34 1.39 3.61 1.06
CA GLN A 34 1.93 3.36 -0.27
C GLN A 34 2.90 4.47 -0.74
N ILE A 35 2.57 5.74 -0.50
CA ILE A 35 3.45 6.87 -0.85
C ILE A 35 4.77 6.78 -0.07
N PHE A 36 4.71 6.46 1.23
CA PHE A 36 5.91 6.30 2.05
C PHE A 36 6.77 5.13 1.58
N MET A 37 6.16 3.97 1.32
CA MET A 37 6.88 2.78 0.82
C MET A 37 7.56 3.05 -0.53
N ALA A 38 6.86 3.65 -1.49
CA ALA A 38 7.44 3.98 -2.78
C ALA A 38 8.61 4.97 -2.65
N ARG A 39 8.47 5.97 -1.77
CA ARG A 39 9.54 6.94 -1.49
C ARG A 39 10.77 6.27 -0.88
N GLU A 40 10.59 5.34 0.05
CA GLU A 40 11.68 4.58 0.65
C GLU A 40 12.36 3.68 -0.39
N LEU A 41 11.59 2.98 -1.21
CA LEU A 41 12.11 2.10 -2.25
C LEU A 41 12.90 2.88 -3.32
N PHE A 42 12.43 4.06 -3.73
CA PHE A 42 13.23 4.95 -4.59
C PHE A 42 14.49 5.47 -3.90
N ASN A 43 14.45 5.72 -2.58
CA ASN A 43 15.64 6.12 -1.83
C ASN A 43 16.67 5.00 -1.71
N LEU A 44 16.24 3.74 -1.54
CA LEU A 44 17.12 2.57 -1.48
C LEU A 44 17.80 2.30 -2.81
N LEU A 45 17.07 2.51 -3.91
CA LEU A 45 17.59 2.28 -5.26
C LEU A 45 18.61 3.35 -5.70
N ARG A 46 18.65 4.46 -4.97
CA ARG A 46 19.45 5.63 -5.28
C ARG A 46 20.88 5.43 -4.76
N LYS A 47 21.86 5.59 -5.64
CA LYS A 47 23.27 5.40 -5.29
C LYS A 47 23.90 6.77 -5.13
N ALA A 48 24.03 7.22 -3.88
CA ALA A 48 24.41 8.59 -3.50
C ALA A 48 25.61 9.19 -4.26
N HIS A 49 26.57 8.35 -4.66
CA HIS A 49 27.76 8.76 -5.40
C HIS A 49 27.51 9.11 -6.87
N GLU A 50 26.56 8.43 -7.52
CA GLU A 50 26.26 8.58 -8.96
C GLU A 50 25.22 9.69 -9.20
N ASP A 51 24.25 9.85 -8.29
CA ASP A 51 23.14 10.79 -8.41
C ASP A 51 23.57 12.26 -8.31
N ARG A 52 24.75 12.53 -7.74
CA ARG A 52 25.32 13.89 -7.64
C ARG A 52 25.54 14.52 -9.02
N HIS A 53 25.69 13.72 -10.06
CA HIS A 53 25.87 14.17 -11.43
C HIS A 53 24.55 14.30 -12.23
N LEU A 54 23.41 13.93 -11.64
CA LEU A 54 22.11 13.79 -12.33
C LEU A 54 20.91 14.23 -11.47
N PRO A 55 20.81 15.50 -11.04
CA PRO A 55 19.71 15.98 -10.17
C PRO A 55 18.32 15.85 -10.80
N GLY A 56 18.22 15.83 -12.14
CA GLY A 56 16.95 15.70 -12.88
C GLY A 56 16.24 14.36 -12.72
N PHE A 57 16.95 13.28 -12.37
CA PHE A 57 16.35 11.95 -12.20
C PHE A 57 15.39 11.88 -11.01
N ARG A 58 15.60 12.72 -9.97
CA ARG A 58 14.70 12.78 -8.82
C ARG A 58 13.32 13.29 -9.20
N LEU A 59 13.27 14.34 -10.03
CA LEU A 59 12.03 14.92 -10.53
C LEU A 59 11.33 13.95 -11.49
N LEU A 60 12.10 13.22 -12.31
CA LEU A 60 11.56 12.21 -13.21
C LEU A 60 10.87 11.06 -12.46
N ASN A 61 11.53 10.48 -11.43
CA ASN A 61 10.94 9.40 -10.64
C ASN A 61 9.67 9.85 -9.90
N LEU A 62 9.68 11.09 -9.40
CA LEU A 62 8.51 11.70 -8.77
C LEU A 62 7.37 11.91 -9.78
N HIS A 63 7.67 12.32 -11.01
CA HIS A 63 6.68 12.51 -12.07
C HIS A 63 6.00 11.19 -12.47
N PHE A 64 6.77 10.11 -12.64
CA PHE A 64 6.21 8.78 -12.90
C PHE A 64 5.36 8.28 -11.73
N PHE A 65 5.82 8.49 -10.49
CA PHE A 65 5.05 8.17 -9.29
C PHE A 65 3.71 8.92 -9.24
N PHE A 66 3.73 10.24 -9.50
CA PHE A 66 2.53 11.07 -9.53
C PHE A 66 1.57 10.64 -10.64
N THR A 67 2.09 10.32 -11.82
CA THR A 67 1.30 9.85 -12.96
C THR A 67 0.57 8.54 -12.63
N ALA A 68 1.27 7.58 -12.02
CA ALA A 68 0.66 6.31 -11.62
C ALA A 68 -0.33 6.46 -10.45
N MET A 69 -0.04 7.36 -9.51
CA MET A 69 -0.96 7.72 -8.43
C MET A 69 -2.26 8.28 -9.00
N LEU A 70 -2.19 9.23 -9.94
CA LEU A 70 -3.37 9.77 -10.62
C LEU A 70 -4.14 8.70 -11.40
N PHE A 71 -3.44 7.79 -12.10
CA PHE A 71 -4.07 6.73 -12.88
C PHE A 71 -4.87 5.76 -12.00
N VAL A 72 -4.23 5.23 -10.95
CA VAL A 72 -4.83 4.21 -10.07
C VAL A 72 -5.94 4.81 -9.23
N TYR A 73 -5.71 5.94 -8.57
CA TYR A 73 -6.72 6.51 -7.67
C TYR A 73 -7.87 7.16 -8.41
N GLY A 74 -7.64 7.83 -9.54
CA GLY A 74 -8.77 8.35 -10.28
C GLY A 74 -9.67 7.22 -10.81
N ARG A 75 -9.11 6.07 -11.22
CA ARG A 75 -9.94 4.92 -11.64
C ARG A 75 -10.73 4.30 -10.47
N LEU A 76 -10.11 4.20 -9.29
CA LEU A 76 -10.73 3.63 -8.09
C LEU A 76 -11.79 4.54 -7.45
N LEU A 77 -11.59 5.86 -7.49
CA LEU A 77 -12.57 6.84 -7.00
C LEU A 77 -13.78 6.98 -7.93
N ASN A 78 -13.65 6.66 -9.23
CA ASN A 78 -14.77 6.73 -10.19
C ASN A 78 -15.93 5.79 -9.87
N GLN A 79 -15.67 4.65 -9.22
CA GLN A 79 -16.69 3.62 -8.97
C GLN A 79 -17.70 4.01 -7.87
N PRO A 80 -17.28 4.45 -6.67
CA PRO A 80 -18.20 4.86 -5.61
C PRO A 80 -18.75 6.29 -5.78
N LEU A 81 -17.98 7.23 -6.35
CA LEU A 81 -18.35 8.65 -6.45
C LEU A 81 -19.50 8.89 -7.44
N VAL A 82 -19.67 8.03 -8.45
CA VAL A 82 -20.78 8.12 -9.43
C VAL A 82 -22.10 7.62 -8.83
N ASN A 83 -22.06 6.71 -7.85
CA ASN A 83 -23.26 6.08 -7.29
C ASN A 83 -23.70 6.66 -5.94
N SER A 84 -22.93 7.55 -5.31
CA SER A 84 -23.26 8.11 -4.00
C SER A 84 -23.08 9.62 -3.93
N VAL A 85 -24.21 10.32 -4.03
CA VAL A 85 -24.53 11.54 -3.27
C VAL A 85 -23.94 12.88 -3.79
N THR A 86 -24.92 13.66 -4.28
CA THR A 86 -25.12 15.13 -4.33
C THR A 86 -24.01 16.14 -4.64
N PRO A 87 -24.38 17.23 -5.36
CA PRO A 87 -23.45 18.16 -5.97
C PRO A 87 -23.09 19.28 -5.00
N ASP A 88 -21.97 19.20 -4.28
CA ASP A 88 -21.46 20.38 -3.58
C ASP A 88 -19.98 20.69 -3.84
N LYS A 89 -19.82 21.90 -4.39
CA LYS A 89 -18.69 22.85 -4.40
C LYS A 89 -17.36 22.43 -5.02
N TYR A 90 -17.09 23.04 -6.18
CA TYR A 90 -15.81 23.32 -6.88
C TYR A 90 -14.76 22.20 -6.99
N LEU A 91 -14.32 21.59 -5.90
CA LEU A 91 -13.45 20.41 -5.91
C LEU A 91 -14.11 19.23 -6.63
N TYR A 92 -15.43 19.07 -6.50
CA TYR A 92 -16.18 18.04 -7.22
C TYR A 92 -16.26 18.28 -8.72
N GLN A 93 -16.31 19.54 -9.18
CA GLN A 93 -16.34 19.89 -10.60
C GLN A 93 -14.97 19.76 -11.25
N PHE A 94 -13.91 20.11 -10.52
CA PHE A 94 -12.54 19.80 -10.93
C PHE A 94 -12.28 18.30 -10.92
N ALA A 95 -12.70 17.57 -9.89
CA ALA A 95 -12.60 16.12 -9.83
C ALA A 95 -13.40 15.46 -10.95
N SER A 96 -14.67 15.81 -11.17
CA SER A 96 -15.51 15.20 -12.22
C SER A 96 -15.03 15.52 -13.63
N SER A 97 -14.49 16.73 -13.86
CA SER A 97 -13.85 17.12 -15.12
C SER A 97 -12.55 16.35 -15.37
N LEU A 98 -11.71 16.22 -14.32
CA LEU A 98 -10.50 15.39 -14.34
C LEU A 98 -10.82 13.91 -14.53
N ILE A 99 -11.90 13.41 -13.94
CA ILE A 99 -12.40 12.03 -14.04
C ILE A 99 -12.85 11.71 -15.48
N LYS A 100 -13.59 12.63 -16.11
CA LYS A 100 -14.08 12.45 -17.49
C LYS A 100 -12.94 12.39 -18.51
N HIS A 101 -11.86 13.14 -18.29
CA HIS A 101 -10.69 13.17 -19.17
C HIS A 101 -9.48 12.40 -18.62
N GLN A 102 -9.66 11.64 -17.54
CA GLN A 102 -8.55 11.12 -16.75
C GLN A 102 -7.62 10.22 -17.56
N MET A 103 -8.21 9.34 -18.40
CA MET A 103 -7.46 8.43 -19.25
C MET A 103 -6.59 9.20 -20.26
N ALA A 104 -7.14 10.27 -20.85
CA ALA A 104 -6.38 11.13 -21.77
C ALA A 104 -5.27 11.89 -21.04
N ILE A 105 -5.56 12.45 -19.86
CA ILE A 105 -4.59 13.19 -19.05
C ILE A 105 -3.44 12.29 -18.62
N CYS A 106 -3.72 11.07 -18.14
CA CYS A 106 -2.69 10.10 -17.76
C CYS A 106 -1.82 9.70 -18.96
N TYR A 107 -2.43 9.53 -20.13
CA TYR A 107 -1.70 9.22 -21.36
C TYR A 107 -0.75 10.36 -21.77
N PHE A 108 -1.21 11.61 -21.74
CA PHE A 108 -0.35 12.76 -22.02
C PHE A 108 0.76 12.94 -20.98
N LEU A 109 0.46 12.76 -19.68
CA LEU A 109 1.48 12.81 -18.61
C LEU A 109 2.55 11.74 -18.78
N TYR A 110 2.16 10.53 -19.22
CA TYR A 110 3.08 9.44 -19.49
C TYR A 110 4.01 9.76 -20.67
N ILE A 111 3.46 10.26 -21.79
CA ILE A 111 4.28 10.70 -22.95
C ILE A 111 5.21 11.83 -22.54
N ALA A 112 4.73 12.81 -21.78
CA ALA A 112 5.57 13.91 -21.29
C ALA A 112 6.72 13.41 -20.40
N GLY A 113 6.45 12.46 -19.51
CA GLY A 113 7.47 11.81 -18.68
C GLY A 113 8.50 11.03 -19.51
N PHE A 114 8.05 10.33 -20.54
CA PHE A 114 8.93 9.61 -21.46
C PHE A 114 9.82 10.56 -22.28
N MET A 115 9.26 11.66 -22.80
CA MET A 115 10.05 12.70 -23.47
C MET A 115 11.06 13.34 -22.51
N TRP A 116 10.66 13.63 -21.28
CA TRP A 116 11.55 14.17 -20.25
C TRP A 116 12.71 13.20 -19.92
N PHE A 117 12.44 11.90 -19.89
CA PHE A 117 13.48 10.88 -19.73
C PHE A 117 14.50 10.94 -20.88
N ILE A 118 14.04 10.99 -22.14
CA ILE A 118 14.92 11.08 -23.31
C ILE A 118 15.79 12.34 -23.24
N LEU A 119 15.22 13.49 -22.88
CA LEU A 119 15.95 14.75 -22.76
C LEU A 119 16.99 14.76 -21.63
N THR A 120 16.79 13.94 -20.59
CA THR A 120 17.70 13.84 -19.43
C THR A 120 18.86 12.85 -19.69
N LEU A 121 18.88 12.17 -20.85
CA LEU A 121 19.94 11.21 -21.19
C LEU A 121 21.30 11.90 -21.33
N LYS A 122 22.29 11.43 -20.56
CA LYS A 122 23.65 12.01 -20.54
C LYS A 122 24.67 11.00 -21.04
N LYS A 123 25.55 11.44 -21.95
CA LYS A 123 26.64 10.64 -22.51
C LYS A 123 27.53 10.10 -21.38
N ASN A 124 27.96 8.84 -21.50
CA ASN A 124 28.73 8.03 -20.54
C ASN A 124 27.95 7.37 -19.39
N MET A 125 26.68 7.70 -19.15
CA MET A 125 25.89 7.12 -18.04
C MET A 125 24.67 6.29 -18.47
N TYR A 126 24.52 5.99 -19.75
CA TYR A 126 23.31 5.36 -20.30
C TYR A 126 22.93 4.05 -19.59
N LYS A 127 23.90 3.17 -19.31
CA LYS A 127 23.63 1.89 -18.62
C LYS A 127 23.00 2.08 -17.24
N TYR A 128 23.41 3.14 -16.52
CA TYR A 128 22.86 3.45 -15.20
C TYR A 128 21.45 4.07 -15.32
N GLN A 129 21.29 5.03 -16.23
CA GLN A 129 20.02 5.72 -16.46
C GLN A 129 18.90 4.77 -16.90
N PHE A 130 19.19 3.87 -17.85
CA PHE A 130 18.23 2.84 -18.28
C PHE A 130 17.92 1.83 -17.18
N ARG A 131 18.92 1.44 -16.37
CA ARG A 131 18.71 0.53 -15.24
C ARG A 131 17.80 1.18 -14.19
N GLN A 132 18.06 2.43 -13.81
CA GLN A 132 17.19 3.17 -12.89
C GLN A 132 15.78 3.32 -13.46
N TYR A 133 15.64 3.68 -14.73
CA TYR A 133 14.35 3.80 -15.40
C TYR A 133 13.55 2.48 -15.42
N ALA A 134 14.22 1.36 -15.68
CA ALA A 134 13.57 0.05 -15.64
C ALA A 134 13.13 -0.31 -14.22
N TRP A 135 13.99 -0.09 -13.23
CA TRP A 135 13.63 -0.34 -11.83
C TRP A 135 12.50 0.55 -11.34
N THR A 136 12.44 1.82 -11.73
CA THR A 136 11.34 2.69 -11.33
C THR A 136 10.02 2.13 -11.86
N HIS A 137 9.98 1.73 -13.14
CA HIS A 137 8.79 1.10 -13.72
C HIS A 137 8.41 -0.21 -13.02
N MET A 138 9.38 -1.06 -12.68
CA MET A 138 9.13 -2.29 -11.93
C MET A 138 8.54 -2.01 -10.54
N ILE A 139 9.14 -1.07 -9.78
CA ILE A 139 8.66 -0.65 -8.46
C ILE A 139 7.23 -0.12 -8.56
N LEU A 140 6.98 0.75 -9.53
CA LEU A 140 5.65 1.30 -9.78
C LEU A 140 4.65 0.17 -10.04
N ILE A 141 4.93 -0.74 -10.97
CA ILE A 141 4.01 -1.85 -11.27
C ILE A 141 3.72 -2.69 -10.02
N VAL A 142 4.75 -3.10 -9.27
CA VAL A 142 4.58 -3.95 -8.08
C VAL A 142 3.76 -3.25 -7.00
N VAL A 143 4.14 -2.03 -6.63
CA VAL A 143 3.51 -1.27 -5.54
C VAL A 143 2.07 -0.89 -5.90
N PHE A 144 1.84 -0.39 -7.12
CA PHE A 144 0.51 0.04 -7.55
C PHE A 144 -0.45 -1.13 -7.79
N THR A 145 0.04 -2.25 -8.32
CA THR A 145 -0.79 -3.45 -8.52
C THR A 145 -1.28 -4.00 -7.18
N GLN A 146 -0.37 -4.19 -6.21
CA GLN A 146 -0.72 -4.65 -4.87
C GLN A 146 -1.77 -3.72 -4.22
N SER A 147 -1.52 -2.41 -4.23
CA SER A 147 -2.41 -1.44 -3.61
C SER A 147 -3.81 -1.40 -4.23
N SER A 148 -3.90 -1.57 -5.56
CA SER A 148 -5.18 -1.57 -6.28
C SER A 148 -6.04 -2.74 -5.84
N PHE A 149 -5.44 -3.91 -5.66
CA PHE A 149 -6.13 -5.08 -5.11
C PHE A 149 -6.56 -4.88 -3.65
N THR A 150 -5.70 -4.28 -2.82
CA THR A 150 -6.06 -3.97 -1.42
C THR A 150 -7.27 -3.03 -1.35
N VAL A 151 -7.29 -1.98 -2.17
CA VAL A 151 -8.40 -1.02 -2.22
C VAL A 151 -9.67 -1.68 -2.74
N ALA A 152 -9.57 -2.52 -3.77
CA ALA A 152 -10.72 -3.30 -4.26
C ALA A 152 -11.32 -4.19 -3.17
N ASN A 153 -10.48 -4.89 -2.40
CA ASN A 153 -10.94 -5.73 -1.28
C ASN A 153 -11.63 -4.90 -0.18
N ILE A 154 -11.15 -3.69 0.11
CA ILE A 154 -11.80 -2.78 1.09
C ILE A 154 -13.22 -2.39 0.65
N PHE A 155 -13.44 -2.22 -0.66
CA PHE A 155 -14.77 -1.90 -1.21
C PHE A 155 -15.72 -3.11 -1.25
N GLU A 156 -15.20 -4.33 -1.27
CA GLU A 156 -16.01 -5.55 -1.12
C GLU A 156 -16.37 -5.81 0.36
N GLY A 157 -15.48 -5.47 1.29
CA GLY A 157 -15.76 -5.42 2.72
C GLY A 157 -14.50 -5.20 3.58
N ILE A 158 -14.65 -4.50 4.71
CA ILE A 158 -13.53 -4.22 5.63
C ILE A 158 -12.92 -5.54 6.16
N PHE A 159 -13.75 -6.57 6.32
CA PHE A 159 -13.32 -7.89 6.76
C PHE A 159 -12.22 -8.49 5.87
N TRP A 160 -12.35 -8.39 4.54
CA TRP A 160 -11.39 -8.93 3.58
C TRP A 160 -10.04 -8.21 3.60
N PHE A 161 -9.99 -6.98 4.12
CA PHE A 161 -8.76 -6.26 4.39
C PHE A 161 -8.16 -6.62 5.75
N LEU A 162 -8.99 -6.69 6.79
CA LEU A 162 -8.55 -6.88 8.17
C LEU A 162 -8.01 -8.31 8.41
N LEU A 163 -8.60 -9.31 7.78
CA LEU A 163 -8.18 -10.71 7.89
C LEU A 163 -6.72 -10.89 7.48
N PRO A 164 -6.29 -10.61 6.24
CA PRO A 164 -4.89 -10.78 5.85
C PRO A 164 -3.94 -9.89 6.65
N ALA A 165 -4.36 -8.67 7.04
CA ALA A 165 -3.54 -7.79 7.87
C ALA A 165 -3.26 -8.39 9.26
N SER A 166 -4.28 -8.93 9.93
CA SER A 166 -4.14 -9.57 11.24
C SER A 166 -3.28 -10.84 11.19
N LEU A 167 -3.43 -11.64 10.14
CA LEU A 167 -2.62 -12.84 9.91
C LEU A 167 -1.13 -12.50 9.80
N ILE A 168 -0.77 -11.43 9.08
CA ILE A 168 0.62 -10.98 8.97
C ILE A 168 1.18 -10.57 10.35
N VAL A 169 0.43 -9.79 11.13
CA VAL A 169 0.87 -9.34 12.47
C VAL A 169 1.09 -10.53 13.40
N ILE A 170 0.18 -11.50 13.41
CA ILE A 170 0.28 -12.65 14.30
C ILE A 170 1.40 -13.59 13.86
N ASN A 171 1.56 -13.78 12.55
CA ASN A 171 2.68 -14.53 11.98
C ASN A 171 4.03 -13.94 12.39
N ASP A 172 4.18 -12.61 12.38
CA ASP A 172 5.43 -11.95 12.76
C ASP A 172 5.75 -12.10 14.26
N ILE A 173 4.75 -11.93 15.14
CA ILE A 173 4.89 -12.17 16.59
C ILE A 173 5.25 -13.63 16.87
N PHE A 174 4.63 -14.57 16.16
CA PHE A 174 4.87 -16.00 16.35
C PHE A 174 6.26 -16.41 15.85
N CYS A 175 6.72 -15.86 14.73
CA CYS A 175 8.09 -16.05 14.26
C CYS A 175 9.10 -15.64 15.33
N LEU A 176 8.89 -14.48 15.98
CA LEU A 176 9.72 -14.02 17.10
C LEU A 176 9.68 -15.02 18.27
N TYR A 177 8.50 -15.50 18.64
CA TYR A 177 8.35 -16.46 19.75
C TYR A 177 9.04 -17.80 19.46
N CYS A 178 8.82 -18.37 18.27
CA CYS A 178 9.51 -19.58 17.81
C CYS A 178 11.02 -19.38 17.73
N TRP A 179 11.49 -18.23 17.27
CA TRP A 179 12.91 -17.91 17.23
C TRP A 179 13.54 -17.90 18.62
N VAL A 180 12.91 -17.25 19.61
CA VAL A 180 13.42 -17.22 21.00
C VAL A 180 13.43 -18.61 21.64
N LEU A 181 12.42 -19.44 21.40
CA LEU A 181 12.35 -20.80 21.93
C LEU A 181 13.39 -21.75 21.31
N LEU A 182 13.64 -21.63 20.00
CA LEU A 182 14.60 -22.47 19.28
C LEU A 182 16.06 -22.02 19.48
N TRP A 183 16.30 -20.73 19.72
CA TRP A 183 17.64 -20.17 19.93
C TRP A 183 18.27 -20.58 21.27
N LYS A 184 17.45 -20.96 22.27
CA LYS A 184 17.94 -21.37 23.60
C LYS A 184 18.84 -22.62 23.58
N ASN A 185 18.85 -23.39 22.49
CA ASN A 185 19.59 -24.66 22.39
C ASN A 185 20.77 -24.70 21.38
N THR A 186 21.11 -23.63 20.66
CA THR A 186 22.17 -23.71 19.63
C THR A 186 23.04 -22.45 19.55
N ILE A 187 24.17 -22.41 20.27
CA ILE A 187 25.15 -21.29 20.24
C ILE A 187 26.12 -21.37 19.04
N ASN A 188 26.25 -22.52 18.37
CA ASN A 188 27.22 -22.69 17.29
C ASN A 188 26.57 -23.20 16.01
N GLN A 189 25.91 -22.34 15.21
CA GLN A 189 25.97 -22.39 13.74
C GLN A 189 25.64 -21.00 13.16
N ILE A 190 26.66 -20.40 12.57
CA ILE A 190 26.55 -19.23 11.70
C ILE A 190 25.77 -19.64 10.45
N ILE A 191 24.63 -18.99 10.21
CA ILE A 191 23.93 -18.88 8.91
C ILE A 191 23.63 -20.25 8.26
N SER A 192 22.59 -20.94 8.72
CA SER A 192 21.93 -21.97 7.93
C SER A 192 20.52 -21.50 7.61
N LYS A 193 20.17 -21.59 6.32
CA LYS A 193 18.90 -21.21 5.67
C LYS A 193 17.69 -21.43 6.58
N GLU A 194 16.80 -20.43 6.56
CA GLU A 194 15.37 -20.51 6.90
C GLU A 194 14.99 -21.81 7.61
N ASN A 195 14.84 -21.75 8.95
CA ASN A 195 14.33 -22.86 9.75
C ASN A 195 12.94 -23.27 9.21
N MET A 196 12.92 -24.18 8.23
CA MET A 196 11.72 -24.67 7.56
C MET A 196 10.70 -25.16 8.59
N GLY A 197 11.15 -25.79 9.68
CA GLY A 197 10.27 -26.21 10.78
C GLY A 197 9.51 -25.06 11.43
N GLY A 198 10.18 -23.92 11.71
CA GLY A 198 9.53 -22.74 12.29
C GLY A 198 8.50 -22.12 11.35
N ILE A 199 8.79 -22.10 10.05
CA ILE A 199 7.86 -21.65 9.00
C ILE A 199 6.65 -22.59 8.95
N TYR A 200 6.86 -23.91 8.91
CA TYR A 200 5.76 -24.90 8.90
C TYR A 200 4.85 -24.79 10.13
N TRP A 201 5.41 -24.66 11.34
CA TRP A 201 4.61 -24.44 12.55
C TRP A 201 3.81 -23.13 12.46
N SER A 202 4.44 -22.05 11.98
CA SER A 202 3.75 -20.77 11.78
C SER A 202 2.58 -20.90 10.79
N PHE A 203 2.75 -21.64 9.70
CA PHE A 203 1.68 -21.87 8.71
C PHE A 203 0.51 -22.69 9.27
N SER A 204 0.76 -23.77 10.00
CA SER A 204 -0.32 -24.57 10.61
C SER A 204 -1.15 -23.76 11.61
N TYR A 205 -0.49 -23.02 12.51
CA TYR A 205 -1.20 -22.21 13.50
C TYR A 205 -1.92 -20.99 12.89
N ASN A 206 -1.39 -20.40 11.82
CA ASN A 206 -2.09 -19.32 11.09
C ASN A 206 -3.39 -19.82 10.44
N TYR A 207 -3.44 -21.07 9.98
CA TYR A 207 -4.65 -21.67 9.42
C TYR A 207 -5.73 -21.85 10.51
N ASP A 208 -5.36 -22.39 11.67
CA ASP A 208 -6.29 -22.57 12.80
C ASP A 208 -6.79 -21.24 13.35
N LEU A 209 -5.90 -20.25 13.44
CA LEU A 209 -6.25 -18.90 13.87
C LEU A 209 -7.13 -18.18 12.85
N CYS A 210 -6.92 -18.39 11.55
CA CYS A 210 -7.80 -17.88 10.51
C CYS A 210 -9.23 -18.41 10.69
N ILE A 211 -9.39 -19.70 10.99
CA ILE A 211 -10.70 -20.30 11.28
C ILE A 211 -11.34 -19.69 12.53
N CYS A 212 -10.57 -19.51 13.60
CA CYS A 212 -11.05 -18.85 14.82
C CYS A 212 -11.41 -17.36 14.59
N ALA A 213 -10.59 -16.62 13.83
CA ALA A 213 -10.80 -15.23 13.51
C ALA A 213 -12.04 -15.03 12.61
N CYS A 214 -12.23 -15.89 11.60
CA CYS A 214 -13.45 -15.91 10.78
C CYS A 214 -14.72 -16.11 11.64
N LYS A 215 -14.64 -16.99 12.65
CA LYS A 215 -15.76 -17.27 13.56
C LYS A 215 -16.04 -16.12 14.54
N TYR A 216 -14.98 -15.45 15.02
CA TYR A 216 -15.09 -14.33 15.95
C TYR A 216 -15.52 -13.02 15.26
N LEU A 217 -14.91 -12.70 14.12
CA LEU A 217 -15.23 -11.49 13.33
C LEU A 217 -16.57 -11.60 12.61
N GLY A 218 -16.98 -12.80 12.17
CA GLY A 218 -18.32 -13.03 11.62
C GLY A 218 -19.46 -12.81 12.64
N SER A 219 -19.15 -12.75 13.93
CA SER A 219 -20.12 -12.43 15.00
C SER A 219 -20.33 -10.92 15.18
N PHE A 220 -19.47 -10.06 14.61
CA PHE A 220 -19.63 -8.60 14.69
C PHE A 220 -20.40 -8.06 13.47
N PRO A 221 -21.54 -7.37 13.67
CA PRO A 221 -22.33 -6.83 12.56
C PRO A 221 -21.60 -5.76 11.73
N VAL A 222 -20.60 -5.09 12.32
CA VAL A 222 -19.75 -4.07 11.66
C VAL A 222 -18.83 -4.67 10.59
N ALA A 223 -18.42 -5.94 10.73
CA ALA A 223 -17.51 -6.60 9.78
C ALA A 223 -18.24 -7.07 8.49
N ASN A 224 -19.56 -7.24 8.56
CA ASN A 224 -20.42 -7.68 7.46
C ASN A 224 -21.05 -6.53 6.66
N LEU A 225 -20.62 -5.28 6.86
CA LEU A 225 -21.04 -4.18 5.97
C LEU A 225 -20.40 -4.39 4.59
N SER A 226 -21.10 -5.14 3.75
CA SER A 226 -20.96 -5.11 2.30
C SER A 226 -21.54 -3.80 1.75
N LYS A 227 -21.38 -3.56 0.45
CA LYS A 227 -21.86 -2.40 -0.31
C LYS A 227 -23.25 -1.87 0.09
N GLU A 228 -24.16 -2.73 0.54
CA GLU A 228 -25.53 -2.35 0.93
C GLU A 228 -25.60 -1.57 2.26
N GLY A 229 -24.71 -1.84 3.22
CA GLY A 229 -24.68 -1.11 4.49
C GLY A 229 -24.18 0.33 4.36
N PHE A 230 -23.28 0.58 3.41
CA PHE A 230 -22.81 1.92 3.05
C PHE A 230 -23.90 2.74 2.34
N ILE A 231 -24.67 2.10 1.45
CA ILE A 231 -25.82 2.71 0.76
C ILE A 231 -26.94 3.04 1.76
N ASN A 232 -27.24 2.13 2.70
CA ASN A 232 -28.29 2.35 3.70
C ASN A 232 -27.90 3.39 4.76
N TRP A 233 -26.62 3.49 5.13
CA TRP A 233 -26.13 4.54 6.03
C TRP A 233 -26.22 5.93 5.38
N LEU A 234 -25.85 6.05 4.09
CA LEU A 234 -26.01 7.29 3.30
C LEU A 234 -27.48 7.67 3.05
N ALA A 235 -28.40 6.70 2.99
CA ALA A 235 -29.84 6.96 2.86
C ALA A 235 -30.51 7.36 4.19
N SER A 236 -29.84 7.14 5.33
CA SER A 236 -30.33 7.49 6.67
C SER A 236 -29.79 8.82 7.20
N MET A 237 -28.92 9.48 6.44
CA MET A 237 -28.28 10.76 6.77
C MET A 237 -28.87 11.90 5.95
#